data_AF-A0A6P2KBS6-F1
#
_entry.id   AF-A0A6P2KBS6-F1
#
_cell.length_a   1.000
_cell.length_b   1.000
_cell.length_c   1.000
_cell.angle_alpha   90.00
_cell.angle_beta   90.00
_cell.angle_gamma   90.00
#
_symmetry.space_group_name_H-M   'P 1'
#
loop_
_entity.id
_entity.type
_entity.pdbx_description
1 polymer ?
#
loop_
_entity_poly.entity_id
_entity_poly.type
_entity_poly.pdbx_seq_one_letter_code
_entity_poly.pdbx_strand_id
1 'polypeptide(L)'
;MSMLDQAPVSGKFGLLRAAEAVTNWRALAMCAFAIVASMLMGMLTIQVLRSSPVLGLLFVIATFAVSLIGYSAVGIVLMRDAQGESVGFVDALLQATFSVHRLVGIGVLLAVGWVLLLLALLIVFLVCKIPGVGPLLYAIAYPVAAIVAGAIFAGMWYVGYPLAAPAIWQGNSTLQTAARLLQIGRRQLLSVIVRMFGLLLLVGVLSAVVFGILGTGAAIASSISAATGTSPLGGLMGTLGGLGGLGRHASAYGLGADAAGGGFDYRSMAYLGAYGFGNGLLFAIGLVIPFLTFVNGTCLIYLQTVSGVDFSATEEQLSQHVADAKRHAEQARERAADHLAKARDSHAASAAGTASLPASDTASPAADAATACAQCHKPMAADDLFCGECGARRHA
;
A
#
# COMPACT_ATOMS: atom_id res chain seq x y z
N MET A 1 44.98 12.79 26.24
CA MET A 1 44.97 12.45 24.81
C MET A 1 43.54 12.59 24.33
N SER A 2 43.15 13.33 23.30
CA SER A 2 43.68 14.47 22.55
C SER A 2 42.43 14.96 21.79
N MET A 3 42.09 16.25 21.89
CA MET A 3 40.95 16.86 21.20
C MET A 3 41.26 17.08 19.70
N LEU A 4 41.54 16.00 18.95
CA LEU A 4 41.91 16.07 17.53
C LEU A 4 41.18 15.08 16.60
N ASP A 5 40.07 14.48 17.04
CA ASP A 5 39.30 13.52 16.21
C ASP A 5 37.90 14.01 15.77
N GLN A 6 37.65 15.31 15.81
CA GLN A 6 36.45 15.90 15.18
C GLN A 6 36.78 16.37 13.75
N ALA A 7 37.08 15.41 12.86
CA ALA A 7 36.96 15.65 11.43
C ALA A 7 35.53 15.29 10.98
N PRO A 8 34.86 16.11 10.15
CA PRO A 8 33.56 15.76 9.61
C PRO A 8 33.73 14.63 8.58
N VAL A 9 33.43 13.40 8.98
CA VAL A 9 33.55 12.19 8.14
C VAL A 9 32.44 12.21 7.08
N SER A 10 32.63 13.02 6.04
CA SER A 10 31.78 13.11 4.86
C SER A 10 32.17 12.08 3.80
N GLY A 11 31.23 11.23 3.43
CA GLY A 11 31.08 10.74 2.04
C GLY A 11 31.44 9.28 1.75
N LYS A 12 32.49 8.69 2.34
CA LYS A 12 32.97 7.35 1.91
C LYS A 12 32.75 6.21 2.91
N PHE A 13 32.48 6.52 4.17
CA PHE A 13 32.33 5.52 5.24
C PHE A 13 30.89 5.09 5.52
N GLY A 14 29.88 5.69 4.88
CA GLY A 14 28.46 5.38 5.16
C GLY A 14 27.98 4.04 4.59
N LEU A 15 28.45 3.66 3.39
CA LEU A 15 28.00 2.46 2.70
C LEU A 15 28.61 1.17 3.28
N LEU A 16 29.91 1.20 3.64
CA LEU A 16 30.56 0.06 4.29
C LEU A 16 30.03 -0.15 5.72
N ARG A 17 29.72 0.95 6.42
CA ARG A 17 29.05 0.90 7.73
C ARG A 17 27.62 0.38 7.65
N ALA A 18 26.94 0.54 6.50
CA ALA A 18 25.65 -0.10 6.28
C ALA A 18 25.76 -1.63 6.35
N ALA A 19 26.82 -2.21 5.76
CA ALA A 19 27.08 -3.66 5.76
C ALA A 19 27.55 -4.19 7.14
N GLU A 20 28.08 -3.34 8.01
CA GLU A 20 28.48 -3.68 9.39
C GLU A 20 27.29 -4.14 10.25
N ALA A 21 26.05 -3.81 9.85
CA ALA A 21 24.83 -4.33 10.48
C ALA A 21 24.79 -5.86 10.55
N VAL A 22 25.42 -6.53 9.58
CA VAL A 22 25.47 -8.00 9.54
C VAL A 22 26.28 -8.57 10.70
N THR A 23 27.17 -7.80 11.31
CA THR A 23 27.93 -8.22 12.51
C THR A 23 27.19 -7.95 13.82
N ASN A 24 26.09 -7.20 13.79
CA ASN A 24 25.28 -6.95 14.98
C ASN A 24 24.40 -8.18 15.29
N TRP A 25 24.85 -9.00 16.25
CA TRP A 25 24.15 -10.24 16.62
C TRP A 25 22.72 -9.99 17.13
N ARG A 26 22.44 -8.82 17.72
CA ARG A 26 21.09 -8.49 18.24
C ARG A 26 20.13 -8.25 17.09
N ALA A 27 20.57 -7.52 16.07
CA ALA A 27 19.80 -7.28 14.86
C ALA A 27 19.57 -8.58 14.08
N LEU A 28 20.59 -9.44 13.98
CA LEU A 28 20.47 -10.78 13.40
C LEU A 28 19.45 -11.64 14.14
N ALA A 29 19.55 -11.72 15.47
CA ALA A 29 18.64 -12.51 16.30
C ALA A 29 17.19 -12.01 16.19
N MET A 30 16.97 -10.68 16.22
CA MET A 30 15.64 -10.10 16.00
C MET A 30 15.10 -10.35 14.60
N CYS A 31 15.94 -10.27 13.57
CA CYS A 31 15.54 -10.56 12.19
C CYS A 31 15.15 -12.03 12.03
N ALA A 32 15.96 -12.94 12.57
CA ALA A 32 15.66 -14.37 12.57
C ALA A 32 14.33 -14.67 13.29
N PHE A 33 14.12 -14.08 14.47
CA PHE A 33 12.86 -14.21 15.20
C PHE A 33 11.66 -13.67 14.39
N ALA A 34 11.78 -12.48 13.80
CA ALA A 34 10.74 -11.88 12.98
C ALA A 34 10.40 -12.72 11.74
N ILE A 35 11.40 -13.30 11.09
CA ILE A 35 11.24 -14.21 9.94
C ILE A 35 10.48 -15.46 10.36
N VAL A 36 10.93 -16.14 11.43
CA VAL A 36 10.29 -17.37 11.91
C VAL A 36 8.84 -17.11 12.32
N ALA A 37 8.59 -16.03 13.07
CA ALA A 37 7.24 -15.64 13.47
C ALA A 37 6.34 -15.34 12.26
N SER A 38 6.86 -14.60 11.26
CA SER A 38 6.12 -14.29 10.04
C SER A 38 5.84 -15.54 9.19
N MET A 39 6.81 -16.46 9.07
CA MET A 39 6.63 -17.70 8.34
C MET A 39 5.58 -18.60 9.00
N LEU A 40 5.65 -18.79 10.32
CA LEU A 40 4.66 -19.60 11.05
C LEU A 40 3.26 -19.00 10.93
N MET A 41 3.13 -17.68 11.06
CA MET A 41 1.84 -16.99 10.92
C MET A 41 1.31 -17.06 9.47
N GLY A 42 2.19 -16.93 8.49
CA GLY A 42 1.85 -17.07 7.07
C GLY A 42 1.38 -18.50 6.73
N MET A 43 2.06 -19.53 7.26
CA MET A 43 1.63 -20.92 7.11
C MET A 43 0.25 -21.16 7.72
N LEU A 44 0.02 -20.66 8.92
CA LEU A 44 -1.28 -20.74 9.59
C LEU A 44 -2.37 -20.04 8.75
N THR A 45 -2.07 -18.87 8.19
CA THR A 45 -2.97 -18.12 7.31
C THR A 45 -3.36 -18.89 6.06
N ILE A 46 -2.40 -19.55 5.41
CA ILE A 46 -2.66 -20.39 4.23
C ILE A 46 -3.59 -21.56 4.61
N GLN A 47 -3.38 -22.17 5.79
CA GLN A 47 -4.23 -23.27 6.25
C GLN A 47 -5.66 -22.81 6.56
N VAL A 48 -5.82 -21.62 7.15
CA VAL A 48 -7.14 -21.04 7.44
C VAL A 48 -7.86 -20.61 6.16
N LEU A 49 -7.15 -20.02 5.19
CA LEU A 49 -7.72 -19.64 3.89
C LEU A 49 -8.34 -20.84 3.14
N ARG A 50 -7.81 -22.04 3.35
CA ARG A 50 -8.35 -23.28 2.76
C ARG A 50 -9.68 -23.70 3.38
N SER A 51 -9.91 -23.41 4.66
CA SER A 51 -11.14 -23.79 5.35
C SER A 51 -12.22 -22.71 5.30
N SER A 52 -11.85 -21.44 5.41
CA SER A 52 -12.77 -20.30 5.34
C SER A 52 -12.10 -19.05 4.77
N PRO A 53 -12.58 -18.50 3.64
CA PRO A 53 -11.96 -17.32 3.04
C PRO A 53 -12.13 -16.07 3.89
N VAL A 54 -13.25 -15.93 4.62
CA VAL A 54 -13.52 -14.78 5.49
C VAL A 54 -12.58 -14.77 6.70
N LEU A 55 -12.45 -15.92 7.38
CA LEU A 55 -11.51 -16.06 8.49
C LEU A 55 -10.07 -15.94 7.99
N GLY A 56 -9.78 -16.47 6.80
CA GLY A 56 -8.49 -16.36 6.14
C GLY A 56 -8.07 -14.91 5.91
N LEU A 57 -9.00 -14.03 5.50
CA LEU A 57 -8.71 -12.60 5.32
C LEU A 57 -8.29 -11.91 6.63
N LEU A 58 -8.91 -12.26 7.76
CA LEU A 58 -8.48 -11.77 9.08
C LEU A 58 -7.05 -12.22 9.41
N PHE A 59 -6.71 -13.47 9.08
CA PHE A 59 -5.37 -14.02 9.25
C PHE A 59 -4.33 -13.38 8.32
N VAL A 60 -4.72 -12.97 7.10
CA VAL A 60 -3.87 -12.15 6.22
C VAL A 60 -3.52 -10.83 6.88
N ILE A 61 -4.50 -10.13 7.45
CA ILE A 61 -4.27 -8.86 8.17
C ILE A 61 -3.36 -9.11 9.37
N ALA A 62 -3.59 -10.19 10.13
CA ALA A 62 -2.77 -10.54 11.28
C ALA A 62 -1.32 -10.89 10.88
N THR A 63 -1.12 -11.62 9.79
CA THR A 63 0.22 -11.90 9.24
C THR A 63 0.93 -10.63 8.83
N PHE A 64 0.24 -9.74 8.12
CA PHE A 64 0.79 -8.45 7.73
C PHE A 64 1.20 -7.62 8.95
N ALA A 65 0.37 -7.59 10.00
CA ALA A 65 0.70 -6.92 11.25
C ALA A 65 1.94 -7.53 11.93
N VAL A 66 2.03 -8.85 12.04
CA VAL A 66 3.20 -9.55 12.61
C VAL A 66 4.47 -9.21 11.82
N SER A 67 4.40 -9.24 10.49
CA SER A 67 5.55 -8.90 9.63
C SER A 67 5.95 -7.43 9.76
N LEU A 68 4.99 -6.49 9.86
CA LEU A 68 5.28 -5.08 10.09
C LEU A 68 5.89 -4.82 11.47
N ILE A 69 5.41 -5.52 12.51
CA ILE A 69 5.98 -5.45 13.87
C ILE A 69 7.41 -5.97 13.83
N GLY A 70 7.66 -7.12 13.19
CA GLY A 70 8.99 -7.68 13.02
C GLY A 70 9.94 -6.74 12.27
N TYR A 71 9.50 -6.20 11.13
CA TYR A 71 10.22 -5.19 10.35
C TYR A 71 10.60 -3.98 11.21
N SER A 72 9.63 -3.45 11.97
CA SER A 72 9.84 -2.28 12.82
C SER A 72 10.74 -2.57 14.01
N ALA A 73 10.66 -3.77 14.60
CA ALA A 73 11.51 -4.15 15.73
C ALA A 73 12.98 -4.25 15.31
N VAL A 74 13.27 -4.85 14.14
CA VAL A 74 14.62 -4.88 13.58
C VAL A 74 15.10 -3.46 13.27
N GLY A 75 14.24 -2.64 12.66
CA GLY A 75 14.53 -1.23 12.37
C GLY A 75 14.86 -0.41 13.61
N ILE A 76 14.12 -0.58 14.71
CA ILE A 76 14.36 0.12 15.98
C ILE A 76 15.71 -0.30 16.58
N VAL A 77 16.05 -1.61 16.57
CA VAL A 77 17.35 -2.08 17.04
C VAL A 77 18.49 -1.44 16.24
N LEU A 78 18.40 -1.45 14.91
CA LEU A 78 19.41 -0.85 14.04
C LEU A 78 19.46 0.68 14.12
N MET A 79 18.31 1.33 14.29
CA MET A 79 18.25 2.79 14.44
C MET A 79 18.93 3.24 15.74
N ARG A 80 18.69 2.53 16.85
CA ARG A 80 19.35 2.80 18.13
C ARG A 80 20.85 2.55 18.05
N ASP A 81 21.24 1.45 17.43
CA ASP A 81 22.66 1.13 17.19
C ASP A 81 23.36 2.22 16.36
N ALA A 82 22.71 2.71 15.29
CA ALA A 82 23.19 3.82 14.48
C ALA A 82 23.31 5.15 15.25
N GLN A 83 22.52 5.32 16.32
CA GLN A 83 22.60 6.45 17.25
C GLN A 83 23.66 6.25 18.36
N GLY A 84 24.31 5.09 18.41
CA GLY A 84 25.25 4.73 19.49
C GLY A 84 24.56 4.26 20.78
N GLU A 85 23.26 3.97 20.71
CA GLU A 85 22.46 3.46 21.83
C GLU A 85 22.16 1.97 21.67
N SER A 86 21.70 1.32 22.75
CA SER A 86 21.33 -0.10 22.71
C SER A 86 19.97 -0.31 23.38
N VAL A 87 19.11 -1.12 22.77
CA VAL A 87 17.72 -1.34 23.21
C VAL A 87 17.42 -2.82 23.45
N GLY A 88 16.79 -3.15 24.58
CA GLY A 88 16.39 -4.52 24.91
C GLY A 88 15.47 -5.13 23.84
N PHE A 89 15.48 -6.47 23.72
CA PHE A 89 14.65 -7.19 22.75
C PHE A 89 13.14 -6.93 22.96
N VAL A 90 12.71 -7.00 24.22
CA VAL A 90 11.31 -6.77 24.61
C VAL A 90 10.90 -5.33 24.38
N ASP A 91 11.76 -4.37 24.76
CA ASP A 91 11.50 -2.94 24.57
C ASP A 91 11.36 -2.60 23.09
N ALA A 92 12.23 -3.17 22.24
CA ALA A 92 12.14 -2.99 20.80
C ALA A 92 10.82 -3.55 20.23
N LEU A 93 10.34 -4.69 20.73
CA LEU A 93 9.08 -5.29 20.26
C LEU A 93 7.85 -4.50 20.73
N LEU A 94 7.85 -4.02 21.97
CA LEU A 94 6.80 -3.15 22.49
C LEU A 94 6.76 -1.83 21.72
N GLN A 95 7.93 -1.19 21.55
CA GLN A 95 8.04 0.04 20.77
C GLN A 95 7.62 -0.19 19.31
N ALA A 96 7.99 -1.32 18.70
CA ALA A 96 7.56 -1.69 17.36
C ALA A 96 6.03 -1.77 17.27
N THR A 97 5.39 -2.50 18.19
CA THR A 97 3.93 -2.67 18.24
C THR A 97 3.22 -1.32 18.32
N PHE A 98 3.70 -0.41 19.17
CA PHE A 98 3.13 0.94 19.27
C PHE A 98 3.55 1.88 18.13
N SER A 99 4.55 1.54 17.31
CA SER A 99 4.96 2.38 16.18
C SER A 99 4.28 1.99 14.86
N VAL A 100 3.78 0.74 14.73
CA VAL A 100 3.23 0.21 13.48
C VAL A 100 2.08 1.06 12.93
N HIS A 101 1.18 1.54 13.79
CA HIS A 101 0.07 2.38 13.34
C HIS A 101 0.55 3.69 12.69
N ARG A 102 1.69 4.24 13.13
CA ARG A 102 2.29 5.45 12.54
C ARG A 102 2.87 5.14 11.16
N LEU A 103 3.50 3.98 11.01
CA LEU A 103 4.06 3.52 9.74
C LEU A 103 2.95 3.27 8.71
N VAL A 104 1.87 2.60 9.14
CA VAL A 104 0.66 2.44 8.33
C VAL A 104 0.05 3.81 7.99
N GLY A 105 -0.01 4.74 8.95
CA GLY A 105 -0.50 6.10 8.73
C GLY A 105 0.26 6.85 7.64
N ILE A 106 1.61 6.82 7.66
CA ILE A 106 2.41 7.38 6.56
C ILE A 106 2.17 6.62 5.25
N GLY A 107 2.14 5.29 5.28
CA GLY A 107 1.87 4.49 4.08
C GLY A 107 0.54 4.86 3.41
N VAL A 108 -0.51 5.03 4.21
CA VAL A 108 -1.83 5.51 3.75
C VAL A 108 -1.73 6.93 3.23
N LEU A 109 -1.04 7.85 3.91
CA LEU A 109 -0.87 9.22 3.45
C LEU A 109 -0.19 9.29 2.08
N LEU A 110 0.89 8.52 1.87
CA LEU A 110 1.59 8.43 0.59
C LEU A 110 0.69 7.79 -0.49
N ALA A 111 -0.05 6.73 -0.16
CA ALA A 111 -0.97 6.09 -1.09
C ALA A 111 -2.11 7.03 -1.51
N VAL A 112 -2.70 7.77 -0.57
CA VAL A 112 -3.73 8.79 -0.86
C VAL A 112 -3.16 9.90 -1.74
N GLY A 113 -1.95 10.39 -1.43
CA GLY A 113 -1.26 11.37 -2.27
C GLY A 113 -1.05 10.87 -3.71
N TRP A 114 -0.69 9.59 -3.88
CA TRP A 114 -0.56 8.96 -5.19
C TRP A 114 -1.90 8.89 -5.93
N VAL A 115 -2.95 8.43 -5.26
CA VAL A 115 -4.29 8.33 -5.85
C VAL A 115 -4.81 9.70 -6.28
N LEU A 116 -4.59 10.75 -5.47
CA LEU A 116 -4.98 12.12 -5.82
C LEU A 116 -4.23 12.64 -7.05
N LEU A 117 -2.93 12.34 -7.17
CA LEU A 117 -2.17 12.66 -8.38
C LEU A 117 -2.75 11.95 -9.61
N LEU A 118 -3.01 10.65 -9.51
CA LEU A 118 -3.59 9.87 -10.61
C LEU A 118 -4.97 10.41 -11.01
N LEU A 119 -5.77 10.83 -10.04
CA LEU A 119 -7.08 11.45 -10.27
C LEU A 119 -6.94 12.82 -10.95
N ALA A 120 -5.97 13.65 -10.54
CA ALA A 120 -5.68 14.92 -11.21
C ALA A 120 -5.23 14.70 -12.67
N LEU A 121 -4.33 13.73 -12.92
CA LEU A 121 -3.90 13.38 -14.27
C LEU A 121 -5.05 12.81 -15.12
N LEU A 122 -5.93 12.02 -14.52
CA LEU A 122 -7.15 11.54 -15.16
C LEU A 122 -8.02 12.73 -15.62
N ILE A 123 -8.23 13.74 -14.77
CA ILE A 123 -8.98 14.95 -15.14
C ILE A 123 -8.29 15.69 -16.30
N VAL A 124 -6.97 15.87 -16.23
CA VAL A 124 -6.20 16.52 -17.32
C VAL A 124 -6.37 15.77 -18.64
N PHE A 125 -6.28 14.44 -18.64
CA PHE A 125 -6.45 13.64 -19.85
C PHE A 125 -7.90 13.56 -20.34
N LEU A 126 -8.89 13.70 -19.44
CA LEU A 126 -10.29 13.87 -19.84
C LEU A 126 -10.49 15.19 -20.60
N VAL A 127 -9.85 16.28 -20.18
CA VAL A 127 -9.86 17.57 -20.91
C VAL A 127 -9.19 17.43 -22.28
N CYS A 128 -8.16 16.60 -22.41
CA CYS A 128 -7.52 16.31 -23.69
C CYS A 128 -8.42 15.55 -24.69
N LYS A 129 -9.60 15.07 -24.27
CA LYS A 129 -10.56 14.38 -25.14
C LYS A 129 -11.47 15.34 -25.93
N ILE A 130 -11.38 16.65 -25.70
CA ILE A 130 -12.22 17.63 -26.41
C ILE A 130 -11.92 17.59 -27.92
N PRO A 131 -12.92 17.40 -28.80
CA PRO A 131 -12.71 17.34 -30.24
C PRO A 131 -12.14 18.66 -30.78
N GLY A 132 -11.21 18.58 -31.73
CA GLY A 132 -10.52 19.73 -32.34
C GLY A 132 -9.21 20.14 -31.65
N VAL A 133 -9.24 20.39 -30.34
CA VAL A 133 -8.07 20.88 -29.57
C VAL A 133 -7.34 19.77 -28.82
N GLY A 134 -8.02 18.65 -28.57
CA GLY A 134 -7.53 17.53 -27.77
C GLY A 134 -6.14 16.99 -28.15
N PRO A 135 -5.87 16.69 -29.44
CA PRO A 135 -4.55 16.20 -29.87
C PRO A 135 -3.42 17.19 -29.57
N LEU A 136 -3.66 18.50 -29.70
CA LEU A 136 -2.67 19.53 -29.43
C LEU A 136 -2.38 19.64 -27.92
N LEU A 137 -3.42 19.60 -27.08
CA LEU A 137 -3.26 19.59 -25.62
C LEU A 137 -2.54 18.33 -25.15
N TYR A 138 -2.90 17.16 -25.70
CA TYR A 138 -2.28 15.88 -25.35
C TYR A 138 -0.78 15.85 -25.65
N ALA A 139 -0.35 16.45 -26.78
CA ALA A 139 1.05 16.52 -27.18
C ALA A 139 1.95 17.19 -26.12
N ILE A 140 1.40 18.11 -25.32
CA ILE A 140 2.11 18.80 -24.24
C ILE A 140 1.80 18.16 -22.87
N ALA A 141 0.53 17.83 -22.62
CA ALA A 141 0.08 17.29 -21.34
C ALA A 141 0.72 15.93 -21.02
N TYR A 142 0.87 15.05 -22.01
CA TYR A 142 1.46 13.73 -21.80
C TYR A 142 2.92 13.77 -21.32
N PRO A 143 3.88 14.44 -22.00
CA PRO A 143 5.25 14.48 -21.53
C PRO A 143 5.39 15.17 -20.18
N VAL A 144 4.63 16.25 -19.93
CA VAL A 144 4.63 16.93 -18.63
C VAL A 144 4.10 16.01 -17.54
N ALA A 145 2.96 15.35 -17.77
CA ALA A 145 2.38 14.38 -16.84
C ALA A 145 3.35 13.22 -16.55
N ALA A 146 4.02 12.69 -17.57
CA ALA A 146 5.00 11.61 -17.42
C ALA A 146 6.19 12.04 -16.55
N ILE A 147 6.75 13.23 -16.78
CA ILE A 147 7.86 13.77 -15.98
C ILE A 147 7.42 14.02 -14.54
N VAL A 148 6.27 14.67 -14.33
CA VAL A 148 5.75 15.00 -12.99
C VAL A 148 5.41 13.72 -12.23
N ALA A 149 4.70 12.78 -12.86
CA ALA A 149 4.34 11.51 -12.24
C ALA A 149 5.57 10.67 -11.91
N GLY A 150 6.55 10.59 -12.81
CA GLY A 150 7.81 9.88 -12.58
C GLY A 150 8.62 10.51 -11.43
N ALA A 151 8.73 11.84 -11.40
CA ALA A 151 9.44 12.55 -10.33
C ALA A 151 8.77 12.36 -8.95
N ILE A 152 7.44 12.45 -8.89
CA ILE A 152 6.68 12.23 -7.65
C ILE A 152 6.75 10.76 -7.23
N PHE A 153 6.63 9.81 -8.17
CA PHE A 153 6.76 8.39 -7.90
C PHE A 153 8.13 8.08 -7.29
N ALA A 154 9.21 8.58 -7.89
CA ALA A 154 10.56 8.45 -7.34
C ALA A 154 10.66 9.12 -5.96
N GLY A 155 10.26 10.38 -5.82
CA GLY A 155 10.30 11.07 -4.53
C GLY A 155 9.54 10.33 -3.42
N MET A 156 8.41 9.72 -3.75
CA MET A 156 7.53 9.08 -2.77
C MET A 156 7.92 7.64 -2.45
N TRP A 157 8.10 6.80 -3.47
CA TRP A 157 8.37 5.37 -3.29
C TRP A 157 9.85 5.07 -3.10
N TYR A 158 10.73 5.78 -3.81
CA TYR A 158 12.17 5.55 -3.75
C TYR A 158 12.83 6.24 -2.55
N VAL A 159 12.37 7.44 -2.20
CA VAL A 159 12.95 8.25 -1.11
C VAL A 159 12.03 8.31 0.10
N GLY A 160 10.76 8.67 -0.09
CA GLY A 160 9.81 8.93 0.99
C GLY A 160 9.57 7.71 1.86
N TYR A 161 9.20 6.59 1.24
CA TYR A 161 8.85 5.37 1.97
C TYR A 161 10.03 4.78 2.78
N PRO A 162 11.25 4.62 2.22
CA PRO A 162 12.36 4.07 2.99
C PRO A 162 12.87 4.98 4.12
N LEU A 163 12.70 6.31 4.00
CA LEU A 163 13.10 7.27 5.04
C LEU A 163 12.01 7.49 6.09
N ALA A 164 10.74 7.22 5.76
CA ALA A 164 9.64 7.29 6.72
C ALA A 164 9.86 6.33 7.89
N ALA A 165 10.35 5.12 7.61
CA ALA A 165 10.54 4.10 8.62
C ALA A 165 11.58 4.51 9.68
N PRO A 166 12.83 4.93 9.33
CA PRO A 166 13.79 5.50 10.27
C PRO A 166 13.27 6.71 11.05
N ALA A 167 12.51 7.60 10.41
CA ALA A 167 11.91 8.75 11.08
C ALA A 167 10.95 8.33 12.20
N ILE A 168 10.14 7.31 11.97
CA ILE A 168 9.21 6.77 12.96
C ILE A 168 9.96 6.00 14.06
N TRP A 169 10.99 5.23 13.70
CA TRP A 169 11.81 4.50 14.68
C TRP A 169 12.59 5.43 15.61
N GLN A 170 12.94 6.63 15.12
CA GLN A 170 13.48 7.73 15.95
C GLN A 170 12.47 8.24 17.00
N GLY A 171 11.18 7.93 16.86
CA GLY A 171 10.12 8.31 17.79
C GLY A 171 9.20 9.43 17.29
N ASN A 172 9.40 9.93 16.06
CA ASN A 172 8.56 11.00 15.51
C ASN A 172 7.10 10.56 15.36
N SER A 173 6.19 11.53 15.45
CA SER A 173 4.78 11.33 15.09
C SER A 173 4.60 11.24 13.57
N THR A 174 3.43 10.79 13.11
CA THR A 174 3.08 10.75 11.68
C THR A 174 3.19 12.13 11.03
N LEU A 175 2.74 13.19 11.71
CA LEU A 175 2.77 14.54 11.17
C LEU A 175 4.19 15.09 11.07
N GLN A 176 4.99 14.90 12.12
CA GLN A 176 6.40 15.29 12.13
C GLN A 176 7.17 14.56 11.03
N THR A 177 6.91 13.26 10.86
CA THR A 177 7.51 12.46 9.79
C THR A 177 7.14 13.01 8.42
N ALA A 178 5.87 13.33 8.18
CA ALA A 178 5.42 13.94 6.93
C ALA A 178 6.09 15.29 6.66
N ALA A 179 6.16 16.18 7.67
CA ALA A 179 6.83 17.47 7.55
C ALA A 179 8.31 17.34 7.19
N ARG A 180 9.03 16.43 7.86
CA ARG A 180 10.45 16.16 7.58
C ARG A 180 10.65 15.61 6.18
N LEU A 181 9.84 14.64 5.77
CA LEU A 181 9.90 14.08 4.41
C LEU A 181 9.59 15.12 3.34
N LEU A 182 8.62 16.01 3.57
CA LEU A 182 8.32 17.12 2.66
C LEU A 182 9.50 18.09 2.55
N GLN A 183 10.15 18.44 3.66
CA GLN A 183 11.30 19.34 3.65
C GLN A 183 12.52 18.70 2.96
N ILE A 184 12.81 17.43 3.25
CA ILE A 184 13.84 16.65 2.57
C ILE A 184 13.53 16.57 1.06
N GLY A 185 12.27 16.30 0.74
CA GLY A 185 11.71 16.28 -0.61
C GLY A 185 11.85 17.61 -1.37
N ARG A 186 11.97 18.75 -0.68
CA ARG A 186 12.07 20.05 -1.36
C ARG A 186 13.50 20.57 -1.45
N ARG A 187 14.38 20.18 -0.52
CA ARG A 187 15.73 20.77 -0.40
C ARG A 187 16.87 19.83 -0.73
N GLN A 188 16.70 18.52 -0.57
CA GLN A 188 17.81 17.56 -0.59
C GLN A 188 17.54 16.31 -1.43
N LEU A 189 16.48 16.27 -2.23
CA LEU A 189 16.12 15.09 -3.04
C LEU A 189 17.30 14.52 -3.82
N LEU A 190 18.04 15.35 -4.55
CA LEU A 190 19.12 14.85 -5.40
C LEU A 190 20.23 14.17 -4.58
N SER A 191 20.64 14.77 -3.47
CA SER A 191 21.67 14.21 -2.57
C SER A 191 21.20 12.87 -1.98
N VAL A 192 19.95 12.83 -1.53
CA VAL A 192 19.35 11.62 -0.95
C VAL A 192 19.17 10.52 -1.99
N ILE A 193 18.71 10.86 -3.20
CA ILE A 193 18.57 9.92 -4.32
C ILE A 193 19.92 9.28 -4.65
N VAL A 194 21.00 10.06 -4.74
CA VAL A 194 22.34 9.54 -5.02
C VAL A 194 22.81 8.58 -3.93
N ARG A 195 22.57 8.91 -2.65
CA ARG A 195 22.92 8.02 -1.52
C ARG A 195 22.10 6.73 -1.51
N MET A 196 20.79 6.84 -1.75
CA MET A 196 19.89 5.69 -1.86
C MET A 196 20.23 4.80 -3.05
N PHE A 197 20.66 5.40 -4.17
CA PHE A 197 21.14 4.68 -5.34
C PHE A 197 22.41 3.89 -5.04
N GLY A 198 23.39 4.52 -4.38
CA GLY A 198 24.58 3.82 -3.91
C GLY A 198 24.25 2.66 -2.97
N LEU A 199 23.30 2.87 -2.04
CA LEU A 199 22.85 1.82 -1.12
C LEU A 199 22.17 0.67 -1.85
N LEU A 200 21.27 0.95 -2.79
CA LEU A 200 20.58 -0.08 -3.56
C LEU A 200 21.51 -0.84 -4.50
N LEU A 201 22.54 -0.19 -5.05
CA LEU A 201 23.57 -0.87 -5.82
C LEU A 201 24.35 -1.84 -4.92
N LEU A 202 24.78 -1.39 -3.73
CA LEU A 202 25.44 -2.25 -2.75
C LEU A 202 24.56 -3.44 -2.34
N VAL A 203 23.32 -3.16 -1.92
CA VAL A 203 22.35 -4.20 -1.53
C VAL A 203 22.04 -5.12 -2.70
N GLY A 204 21.97 -4.61 -3.92
CA GLY A 204 21.76 -5.38 -5.15
C GLY A 204 22.91 -6.34 -5.43
N VAL A 205 24.16 -5.88 -5.31
CA VAL A 205 25.35 -6.74 -5.45
C VAL A 205 25.39 -7.81 -4.35
N LEU A 206 25.15 -7.43 -3.09
CA LEU A 206 25.08 -8.39 -1.98
C LEU A 206 23.97 -9.42 -2.19
N SER A 207 22.80 -8.98 -2.64
CA SER A 207 21.68 -9.86 -3.00
C SER A 207 22.08 -10.82 -4.12
N ALA A 208 22.68 -10.31 -5.20
CA ALA A 208 23.10 -11.14 -6.32
C ALA A 208 24.12 -12.21 -5.90
N VAL A 209 25.08 -11.88 -5.04
CA VAL A 209 26.05 -12.84 -4.49
C VAL A 209 25.35 -13.88 -3.61
N VAL A 210 24.55 -13.45 -2.63
CA VAL A 210 23.86 -14.35 -1.69
C VAL A 210 22.88 -15.28 -2.44
N PHE A 211 22.02 -14.72 -3.29
CA PHE A 211 21.08 -15.52 -4.09
C PHE A 211 21.75 -16.31 -5.20
N GLY A 212 22.91 -15.89 -5.71
CA GLY A 212 23.72 -16.69 -6.63
C GLY A 212 24.23 -17.96 -5.95
N ILE A 213 24.78 -17.84 -4.73
CA ILE A 213 25.25 -18.98 -3.94
C ILE A 213 24.08 -19.89 -3.53
N LEU A 214 23.02 -19.31 -2.96
CA LEU A 214 21.86 -20.07 -2.52
C LEU A 214 21.10 -20.70 -3.70
N GLY A 215 20.98 -19.98 -4.82
CA GLY A 215 20.31 -20.45 -6.03
C GLY A 215 21.05 -21.59 -6.72
N THR A 216 22.38 -21.53 -6.81
CA THR A 216 23.20 -22.63 -7.31
C THR A 216 23.11 -23.85 -6.39
N GLY A 217 23.19 -23.66 -5.08
CA GLY A 217 22.96 -24.73 -4.09
C GLY A 217 21.56 -25.35 -4.20
N ALA A 218 20.52 -24.53 -4.33
CA ALA A 218 19.14 -24.99 -4.51
C ALA A 218 18.95 -25.76 -5.82
N ALA A 219 19.60 -25.33 -6.91
CA ALA A 219 19.56 -26.02 -8.19
C ALA A 219 20.22 -27.41 -8.12
N ILE A 220 21.39 -27.53 -7.47
CA ILE A 220 22.09 -28.80 -7.26
C ILE A 220 21.27 -29.72 -6.35
N ALA A 221 20.74 -29.20 -5.23
CA ALA A 221 19.89 -30.00 -4.35
C ALA A 221 18.64 -30.48 -5.08
N SER A 222 18.00 -29.61 -5.88
CA SER A 222 16.80 -29.96 -6.65
C SER A 222 17.10 -31.01 -7.73
N SER A 223 18.26 -30.98 -8.38
CA SER A 223 18.63 -31.98 -9.39
C SER A 223 18.89 -33.36 -8.80
N ILE A 224 19.55 -33.43 -7.63
CA ILE A 224 19.75 -34.68 -6.89
C ILE A 224 18.44 -35.22 -6.33
N SER A 225 17.58 -34.35 -5.77
CA SER A 225 16.22 -34.73 -5.34
C SER A 225 15.42 -35.32 -6.51
N ALA A 226 15.50 -34.72 -7.70
CA ALA A 226 14.85 -35.27 -8.88
C ALA A 226 15.42 -36.64 -9.30
N ALA A 227 16.75 -36.82 -9.25
CA ALA A 227 17.40 -38.09 -9.57
C ALA A 227 17.06 -39.22 -8.60
N THR A 228 16.67 -38.90 -7.36
CA THR A 228 16.22 -39.88 -6.34
C THR A 228 14.72 -40.16 -6.39
N GLY A 229 14.00 -39.65 -7.40
CA GLY A 229 12.55 -39.81 -7.54
C GLY A 229 11.73 -38.83 -6.69
N THR A 230 12.38 -37.93 -5.94
CA THR A 230 11.72 -36.82 -5.23
C THR A 230 11.74 -35.56 -6.08
N SER A 231 10.92 -35.50 -7.13
CA SER A 231 10.84 -34.34 -8.03
C SER A 231 9.60 -33.48 -7.75
N PRO A 232 9.61 -32.61 -6.70
CA PRO A 232 8.49 -31.70 -6.43
C PRO A 232 8.23 -30.74 -7.61
N LEU A 233 9.29 -30.37 -8.35
CA LEU A 233 9.17 -29.59 -9.60
C LEU A 233 8.55 -30.41 -10.75
N GLY A 234 8.79 -31.73 -10.79
CA GLY A 234 8.14 -32.65 -11.73
C GLY A 234 6.64 -32.78 -11.48
N GLY A 235 6.23 -32.83 -10.20
CA GLY A 235 4.82 -32.79 -9.80
C GLY A 235 4.12 -31.46 -10.14
N LEU A 236 4.81 -30.32 -9.96
CA LEU A 236 4.32 -28.99 -10.35
C LEU A 236 4.19 -28.83 -11.88
N MET A 237 5.18 -29.31 -12.64
CA MET A 237 5.17 -29.24 -14.10
C MET A 237 4.18 -30.26 -14.70
N GLY A 238 3.96 -31.39 -14.04
CA GLY A 238 2.88 -32.33 -14.35
C GLY A 238 1.48 -31.74 -14.11
N THR A 239 1.30 -30.95 -13.05
CA THR A 239 0.02 -30.26 -12.77
C THR A 239 -0.24 -29.10 -13.74
N LEU A 240 0.76 -28.25 -14.01
CA LEU A 240 0.66 -27.18 -15.00
C LEU A 240 0.52 -27.72 -16.44
N GLY A 241 1.26 -28.77 -16.78
CA GLY A 241 1.16 -29.47 -18.07
C GLY A 241 -0.15 -30.24 -18.23
N GLY A 242 -0.72 -30.74 -17.13
CA GLY A 242 -2.04 -31.38 -17.10
C GLY A 242 -3.20 -30.40 -17.29
N LEU A 243 -3.05 -29.14 -16.84
CA LEU A 243 -4.01 -28.05 -17.10
C LEU A 243 -3.95 -27.51 -18.54
N GLY A 244 -2.79 -27.63 -19.21
CA GLY A 244 -2.55 -27.10 -20.56
C GLY A 244 -2.68 -28.09 -21.71
N GLY A 245 -3.14 -29.32 -21.49
CA GLY A 245 -3.32 -30.35 -22.53
C GLY A 245 -2.02 -30.91 -23.14
N LEU A 246 -0.88 -30.21 -23.01
CA LEU A 246 0.43 -30.66 -23.48
C LEU A 246 1.09 -31.74 -22.61
N GLY A 247 0.65 -31.92 -21.35
CA GLY A 247 1.18 -32.95 -20.45
C GLY A 247 0.90 -34.38 -20.92
N ARG A 248 -0.14 -34.56 -21.74
CA ARG A 248 -0.53 -35.88 -22.27
C ARG A 248 0.41 -36.37 -23.39
N HIS A 249 1.10 -35.46 -24.08
CA HIS A 249 2.00 -35.80 -25.18
C HIS A 249 3.44 -36.11 -24.72
N ALA A 250 3.89 -35.56 -23.59
CA ALA A 250 5.22 -35.90 -23.02
C ALA A 250 5.27 -37.35 -22.49
N SER A 251 4.14 -37.87 -21.98
CA SER A 251 4.00 -39.26 -21.55
C SER A 251 4.09 -40.26 -22.73
N ALA A 252 3.71 -39.84 -23.95
CA ALA A 252 3.75 -40.71 -25.13
C ALA A 252 5.16 -40.97 -25.69
N TYR A 253 6.15 -40.14 -25.33
CA TYR A 253 7.55 -40.26 -25.79
C TYR A 253 8.48 -40.98 -24.80
N GLY A 254 7.93 -41.69 -23.80
CA GLY A 254 8.71 -42.59 -22.94
C GLY A 254 9.72 -41.91 -22.00
N LEU A 255 9.67 -40.57 -21.86
CA LEU A 255 10.56 -39.77 -21.02
C LEU A 255 10.03 -39.55 -19.59
N GLY A 256 9.17 -40.45 -19.10
CA GLY A 256 8.59 -40.35 -17.75
C GLY A 256 7.64 -41.49 -17.44
N ALA A 257 8.18 -42.70 -17.27
CA ALA A 257 7.40 -43.90 -16.95
C ALA A 257 6.74 -43.86 -15.55
N ASP A 258 7.16 -42.95 -14.67
CA ASP A 258 6.58 -42.80 -13.33
C ASP A 258 5.45 -41.76 -13.26
N ALA A 259 5.19 -41.02 -14.35
CA ALA A 259 4.06 -40.08 -14.44
C ALA A 259 2.74 -40.75 -14.90
N ALA A 260 2.76 -42.07 -15.11
CA ALA A 260 1.60 -42.85 -15.57
C ALA A 260 0.71 -43.38 -14.42
N GLY A 261 0.98 -43.00 -13.18
CA GLY A 261 0.05 -43.17 -12.06
C GLY A 261 -0.80 -41.92 -11.87
N GLY A 262 -1.93 -41.82 -12.57
CA GLY A 262 -2.87 -40.69 -12.54
C GLY A 262 -3.64 -40.53 -11.21
N GLY A 263 -2.93 -40.50 -10.09
CA GLY A 263 -3.46 -40.18 -8.78
C GLY A 263 -2.63 -39.07 -8.15
N PHE A 264 -3.30 -38.06 -7.62
CA PHE A 264 -2.71 -37.06 -6.73
C PHE A 264 -2.26 -37.78 -5.45
N ASP A 265 -1.10 -38.43 -5.47
CA ASP A 265 -0.64 -39.21 -4.33
C ASP A 265 -0.35 -38.23 -3.17
N TYR A 266 -0.91 -38.50 -1.99
CA TYR A 266 -0.70 -37.70 -0.76
C TYR A 266 0.79 -37.51 -0.48
N ARG A 267 1.60 -38.51 -0.83
CA ARG A 267 3.06 -38.47 -0.75
C ARG A 267 3.65 -37.34 -1.62
N SER A 268 3.18 -37.17 -2.86
CA SER A 268 3.63 -36.09 -3.76
C SER A 268 3.27 -34.69 -3.26
N MET A 269 2.09 -34.54 -2.64
CA MET A 269 1.65 -33.28 -2.03
C MET A 269 2.44 -32.92 -0.76
N ALA A 270 2.79 -33.92 0.05
CA ALA A 270 3.64 -33.72 1.22
C ALA A 270 5.05 -33.25 0.81
N TYR A 271 5.65 -33.85 -0.22
CA TYR A 271 6.95 -33.41 -0.74
C TYR A 271 6.88 -32.03 -1.42
N LEU A 272 5.79 -31.70 -2.12
CA LEU A 272 5.60 -30.36 -2.70
C LEU A 272 5.48 -29.28 -1.62
N GLY A 273 4.73 -29.56 -0.54
CA GLY A 273 4.62 -28.67 0.62
C GLY A 273 5.95 -28.49 1.36
N ALA A 274 6.69 -29.58 1.59
CA ALA A 274 8.01 -29.54 2.20
C ALA A 274 9.04 -28.80 1.34
N TYR A 275 8.98 -28.97 0.01
CA TYR A 275 9.81 -28.24 -0.94
C TYR A 275 9.51 -26.73 -0.91
N GLY A 276 8.22 -26.35 -0.92
CA GLY A 276 7.81 -24.96 -0.80
C GLY A 276 8.27 -24.32 0.51
N PHE A 277 8.15 -25.04 1.63
CA PHE A 277 8.67 -24.60 2.92
C PHE A 277 10.20 -24.43 2.92
N GLY A 278 10.92 -25.44 2.42
CA GLY A 278 12.39 -25.41 2.34
C GLY A 278 12.90 -24.27 1.47
N ASN A 279 12.29 -24.03 0.31
CA ASN A 279 12.65 -22.92 -0.57
C ASN A 279 12.25 -21.56 0.04
N GLY A 280 11.12 -21.49 0.73
CA GLY A 280 10.71 -20.30 1.48
C GLY A 280 11.69 -19.94 2.59
N LEU A 281 12.17 -20.95 3.35
CA LEU A 281 13.17 -20.77 4.39
C LEU A 281 14.52 -20.33 3.81
N LEU A 282 14.96 -20.97 2.72
CA LEU A 282 16.20 -20.61 2.02
C LEU A 282 16.14 -19.18 1.48
N PHE A 283 15.00 -18.78 0.90
CA PHE A 283 14.78 -17.41 0.46
C PHE A 283 14.81 -16.42 1.64
N ALA A 284 14.17 -16.76 2.75
CA ALA A 284 14.15 -15.91 3.95
C ALA A 284 15.54 -15.73 4.56
N ILE A 285 16.35 -16.81 4.65
CA ILE A 285 17.74 -16.76 5.08
C ILE A 285 18.57 -15.89 4.12
N GLY A 286 18.39 -16.08 2.81
CA GLY A 286 19.06 -15.27 1.79
C GLY A 286 18.76 -13.78 1.87
N LEU A 287 17.55 -13.41 2.32
CA LEU A 287 17.17 -12.02 2.50
C LEU A 287 17.78 -11.35 3.73
N VAL A 288 18.24 -12.08 4.75
CA VAL A 288 18.70 -11.49 6.02
C VAL A 288 19.81 -10.45 5.80
N ILE A 289 20.86 -10.81 5.05
CA ILE A 289 22.02 -9.93 4.81
C ILE A 289 21.62 -8.67 4.01
N PRO A 290 20.99 -8.80 2.83
CA PRO A 290 20.49 -7.63 2.09
C PRO A 290 19.53 -6.75 2.89
N PHE A 291 18.62 -7.38 3.65
CA PHE A 291 17.61 -6.69 4.43
C PHE A 291 18.24 -5.85 5.56
N LEU A 292 19.12 -6.43 6.37
CA LEU A 292 19.80 -5.71 7.45
C LEU A 292 20.67 -4.58 6.90
N THR A 293 21.38 -4.82 5.79
CA THR A 293 22.20 -3.81 5.13
C THR A 293 21.34 -2.64 4.63
N PHE A 294 20.19 -2.95 4.01
CA PHE A 294 19.26 -1.94 3.54
C PHE A 294 18.69 -1.10 4.69
N VAL A 295 18.17 -1.75 5.73
CA VAL A 295 17.55 -1.06 6.88
C VAL A 295 18.57 -0.20 7.62
N ASN A 296 19.78 -0.71 7.86
CA ASN A 296 20.83 0.08 8.51
C ASN A 296 21.28 1.25 7.61
N GLY A 297 21.43 1.00 6.31
CA GLY A 297 21.77 2.04 5.35
C GLY A 297 20.75 3.17 5.32
N THR A 298 19.44 2.86 5.36
CA THR A 298 18.40 3.90 5.39
C THR A 298 18.40 4.66 6.71
N CYS A 299 18.66 4.01 7.85
CA CYS A 299 18.85 4.69 9.14
C CYS A 299 20.02 5.70 9.10
N LEU A 300 21.17 5.29 8.57
CA LEU A 300 22.36 6.15 8.44
C LEU A 300 22.11 7.32 7.48
N ILE A 301 21.51 7.06 6.32
CA ILE A 301 21.16 8.11 5.34
C ILE A 301 20.18 9.09 5.98
N TYR A 302 19.16 8.61 6.68
CA TYR A 302 18.20 9.45 7.37
C TYR A 302 18.89 10.36 8.40
N LEU A 303 19.71 9.80 9.30
CA LEU A 303 20.42 10.57 10.32
C LEU A 303 21.33 11.66 9.72
N GLN A 304 22.04 11.34 8.64
CA GLN A 304 22.88 12.29 7.90
C GLN A 304 22.08 13.37 7.16
N THR A 305 20.83 13.08 6.80
CA THR A 305 19.95 14.03 6.08
C THR A 305 19.30 14.99 7.05
N VAL A 306 18.94 14.52 8.25
CA VAL A 306 18.33 15.37 9.29
C VAL A 306 19.35 16.14 10.12
N SER A 307 20.63 15.73 10.13
CA SER A 307 21.68 16.45 10.85
C SER A 307 21.88 17.85 10.28
N GLY A 308 21.64 18.88 11.10
CA GLY A 308 21.85 20.28 10.72
C GLY A 308 20.70 20.94 9.97
N VAL A 309 19.51 20.32 9.93
CA VAL A 309 18.31 20.91 9.34
C VAL A 309 17.30 21.24 10.45
N ASP A 310 16.84 22.49 10.48
CA ASP A 310 15.72 22.90 11.34
C ASP A 310 14.39 22.54 10.69
N PHE A 311 13.61 21.69 11.34
CA PHE A 311 12.31 21.21 10.90
C PHE A 311 11.15 21.89 11.63
N SER A 312 11.42 22.68 12.68
CA SER A 312 10.41 23.26 13.56
C SER A 312 9.39 24.10 12.81
N ALA A 313 9.86 24.96 11.90
CA ALA A 313 9.00 25.81 11.08
C ALA A 313 8.05 25.00 10.16
N THR A 314 8.56 23.93 9.53
CA THR A 314 7.74 23.09 8.65
C THR A 314 6.76 22.23 9.44
N GLU A 315 7.16 21.72 10.61
CA GLU A 315 6.30 20.97 11.52
C GLU A 315 5.15 21.84 12.05
N GLU A 316 5.44 23.08 12.42
CA GLU A 316 4.44 24.05 12.91
C GLU A 316 3.48 24.50 11.80
N GLN A 317 3.98 24.76 10.59
CA GLN A 317 3.09 25.07 9.46
C GLN A 317 2.13 23.91 9.18
N LEU A 318 2.63 22.67 9.20
CA LEU A 318 1.80 21.50 8.93
C LEU A 318 0.79 21.23 10.07
N SER A 319 1.18 21.47 11.33
CA SER A 319 0.27 21.36 12.48
C SER A 319 -0.88 22.37 12.40
N GLN A 320 -0.58 23.61 12.01
CA GLN A 320 -1.56 24.67 11.80
C GLN A 320 -2.54 24.31 10.67
N HIS A 321 -2.04 23.83 9.52
CA HIS A 321 -2.91 23.41 8.41
C HIS A 321 -3.84 22.25 8.78
N VAL A 322 -3.38 21.29 9.59
CA VAL A 322 -4.24 20.20 10.08
C VAL A 322 -5.29 20.71 11.05
N ALA A 323 -4.92 21.63 11.96
CA ALA A 323 -5.86 22.25 12.88
C ALA A 323 -6.94 23.05 12.14
N ASP A 324 -6.54 23.81 11.12
CA ASP A 324 -7.46 24.55 10.24
C ASP A 324 -8.43 23.63 9.51
N ALA A 325 -7.90 22.57 8.88
CA ALA A 325 -8.73 21.59 8.20
C ALA A 325 -9.74 20.92 9.13
N LYS A 326 -9.34 20.61 10.37
CA LYS A 326 -10.23 20.04 11.40
C LYS A 326 -11.35 21.02 11.76
N ARG A 327 -11.02 22.29 12.00
CA ARG A 327 -12.01 23.34 12.28
C ARG A 327 -13.00 23.52 11.12
N HIS A 328 -12.51 23.53 9.88
CA HIS A 328 -13.36 23.63 8.69
C HIS A 328 -14.28 22.41 8.52
N ALA A 329 -13.80 21.21 8.81
CA ALA A 329 -14.60 19.99 8.75
C ALA A 329 -15.71 19.97 9.83
N GLU A 330 -15.40 20.41 11.05
CA GLU A 330 -16.39 20.55 12.14
C GLU A 330 -17.47 21.56 11.77
N GLN A 331 -17.09 22.75 11.28
CA GLN A 331 -18.04 23.75 10.80
C GLN A 331 -18.91 23.25 9.63
N ALA A 332 -18.34 22.49 8.69
CA ALA A 332 -19.09 21.90 7.59
C ALA A 332 -20.10 20.85 8.09
N ARG A 333 -19.71 20.05 9.10
CA ARG A 333 -20.58 19.06 9.74
C ARG A 333 -21.74 19.72 10.49
N GLU A 334 -21.48 20.80 11.22
CA GLU A 334 -22.52 21.59 11.90
C GLU A 334 -23.50 22.19 10.90
N ARG A 335 -22.99 22.83 9.83
CA ARG A 335 -23.86 23.36 8.76
C ARG A 335 -24.70 22.27 8.12
N ALA A 336 -24.11 21.11 7.81
CA ALA A 336 -24.85 19.98 7.25
C ALA A 336 -25.93 19.46 8.23
N ALA A 337 -25.63 19.39 9.53
CA ALA A 337 -26.60 19.01 10.55
C ALA A 337 -27.74 20.03 10.68
N ASP A 338 -27.44 21.33 10.64
CA ASP A 338 -28.44 22.40 10.67
C ASP A 338 -29.34 22.37 9.43
N HIS A 339 -28.77 22.10 8.25
CA HIS A 339 -29.55 21.93 7.02
C HIS A 339 -30.45 20.68 7.08
N LEU A 340 -29.97 19.57 7.63
CA LEU A 340 -30.76 18.35 7.83
C LEU A 340 -31.87 18.55 8.87
N ALA A 341 -31.60 19.27 9.97
CA ALA A 341 -32.60 19.61 10.97
C ALA A 341 -33.68 20.52 10.39
N LYS A 342 -33.30 21.59 9.68
CA LYS A 342 -34.25 22.47 8.98
C LYS A 342 -35.06 21.74 7.90
N ALA A 343 -34.46 20.80 7.18
CA ALA A 343 -35.18 19.95 6.22
C ALA A 343 -36.19 19.04 6.94
N ARG A 344 -35.82 18.46 8.09
CA ARG A 344 -36.72 17.63 8.89
C ARG A 344 -37.88 18.43 9.46
N ASP A 345 -37.64 19.65 9.95
CA ASP A 345 -38.66 20.52 10.51
C ASP A 345 -39.63 21.04 9.42
N SER A 346 -39.12 21.36 8.22
CA SER A 346 -39.97 21.72 7.07
C SER A 346 -40.80 20.54 6.55
N HIS A 347 -40.26 19.32 6.56
CA HIS A 347 -41.04 18.11 6.26
C HIS A 347 -42.08 17.79 7.34
N ALA A 348 -41.77 17.99 8.62
CA ALA A 348 -42.72 17.81 9.72
C ALA A 348 -43.86 18.85 9.68
N ALA A 349 -43.54 20.11 9.37
CA ALA A 349 -44.53 21.17 9.17
C ALA A 349 -45.43 20.89 7.94
N SER A 350 -44.86 20.37 6.85
CA SER A 350 -45.63 19.99 5.66
C SER A 350 -46.51 18.75 5.87
N ALA A 351 -46.15 17.84 6.80
CA ALA A 351 -46.97 16.68 7.16
C ALA A 351 -48.09 17.04 8.16
N ALA A 352 -47.88 18.03 9.03
CA ALA A 352 -48.91 18.56 9.92
C ALA A 352 -49.96 19.42 9.19
N GLY A 353 -49.61 20.00 8.03
CA GLY A 353 -50.50 20.82 7.21
C GLY A 353 -51.60 20.05 6.46
N THR A 354 -51.55 18.72 6.40
CA THR A 354 -52.55 17.90 5.66
C THR A 354 -53.70 17.38 6.54
N ALA A 355 -53.72 17.70 7.83
CA ALA A 355 -54.71 17.20 8.80
C ALA A 355 -55.82 18.20 9.21
N SER A 356 -56.02 19.29 8.46
CA SER A 356 -57.18 20.17 8.67
C SER A 356 -57.62 20.82 7.36
N LEU A 357 -58.60 20.17 6.71
CA LEU A 357 -59.48 20.81 5.75
C LEU A 357 -60.86 20.92 6.41
N PRO A 358 -61.37 22.13 6.71
CA PRO A 358 -62.79 22.30 7.01
C PRO A 358 -63.59 22.15 5.72
N ALA A 359 -64.64 21.33 5.78
CA ALA A 359 -65.68 21.27 4.75
C ALA A 359 -66.40 22.61 4.69
N SER A 360 -66.47 23.22 3.51
CA SER A 360 -67.39 24.32 3.21
C SER A 360 -67.73 24.28 1.73
N ASP A 361 -68.97 23.86 1.46
CA ASP A 361 -69.65 23.98 0.18
C ASP A 361 -69.73 25.43 -0.28
N THR A 362 -69.39 25.73 -1.54
CA THR A 362 -70.30 26.43 -2.47
C THR A 362 -69.76 26.50 -3.90
N ALA A 363 -70.62 26.04 -4.82
CA ALA A 363 -70.88 26.54 -6.17
C ALA A 363 -69.74 26.57 -7.22
N SER A 364 -69.80 25.57 -8.11
CA SER A 364 -69.34 25.63 -9.50
C SER A 364 -70.11 26.70 -10.30
N PRO A 365 -69.46 27.31 -11.31
CA PRO A 365 -69.96 27.13 -12.67
C PRO A 365 -68.87 26.68 -13.66
N ALA A 366 -69.20 25.66 -14.44
CA ALA A 366 -68.77 25.31 -15.81
C ALA A 366 -67.27 25.50 -16.15
N ALA A 367 -66.46 24.43 -16.10
CA ALA A 367 -66.26 23.45 -17.19
C ALA A 367 -65.40 23.97 -18.36
N ASP A 368 -64.10 24.09 -18.11
CA ASP A 368 -63.08 24.02 -19.17
C ASP A 368 -62.48 22.62 -19.20
N ALA A 369 -62.41 22.04 -20.40
CA ALA A 369 -62.16 20.63 -20.66
C ALA A 369 -60.75 20.18 -20.21
N ALA A 370 -60.66 19.61 -19.01
CA ALA A 370 -59.48 18.86 -18.56
C ALA A 370 -59.27 17.65 -19.48
N THR A 371 -58.20 17.67 -20.26
CA THR A 371 -57.81 16.55 -21.12
C THR A 371 -56.83 15.66 -20.36
N ALA A 372 -57.02 14.34 -20.37
CA ALA A 372 -56.10 13.41 -19.74
C ALA A 372 -54.84 13.20 -20.60
N CYS A 373 -53.67 13.07 -19.98
CA CYS A 373 -52.44 12.75 -20.67
C CYS A 373 -52.53 11.37 -21.35
N ALA A 374 -52.16 11.27 -22.64
CA ALA A 374 -52.21 10.02 -23.39
C ALA A 374 -51.26 8.93 -22.85
N GLN A 375 -50.23 9.30 -22.08
CA GLN A 375 -49.20 8.37 -21.62
C GLN A 375 -49.40 7.89 -20.17
N CYS A 376 -49.96 8.73 -19.30
CA CYS A 376 -50.15 8.41 -17.88
C CYS A 376 -51.58 8.61 -17.36
N HIS A 377 -52.50 9.06 -18.23
CA HIS A 377 -53.93 9.28 -17.95
C HIS A 377 -54.25 10.25 -16.80
N LYS A 378 -53.26 10.98 -16.28
CA LYS A 378 -53.47 12.04 -15.29
C LYS A 378 -54.07 13.29 -15.94
N PRO A 379 -54.88 14.07 -15.20
CA PRO A 379 -55.52 15.28 -15.71
C PRO A 379 -54.46 16.35 -16.02
N MET A 380 -54.60 17.03 -17.15
CA MET A 380 -53.80 18.19 -17.54
C MET A 380 -54.69 19.43 -17.66
N ALA A 381 -54.18 20.60 -17.29
CA ALA A 381 -54.90 21.86 -17.52
C ALA A 381 -54.94 22.18 -19.02
N ALA A 382 -55.94 22.94 -19.46
CA ALA A 382 -56.18 23.19 -20.88
C ALA A 382 -55.00 23.90 -21.59
N ASP A 383 -54.20 24.66 -20.85
CA ASP A 383 -53.07 25.45 -21.37
C ASP A 383 -51.70 24.73 -21.25
N ASP A 384 -51.65 23.51 -20.70
CA ASP A 384 -50.39 22.80 -20.48
C ASP A 384 -49.87 22.13 -21.78
N LEU A 385 -48.69 22.56 -22.25
CA LEU A 385 -47.96 21.94 -23.37
C LEU A 385 -47.29 20.61 -22.99
N PHE A 386 -47.02 20.40 -21.69
CA PHE A 386 -46.35 19.22 -21.14
C PHE A 386 -47.07 18.73 -19.88
N CYS A 387 -47.10 17.42 -19.66
CA CYS A 387 -47.65 16.85 -18.44
C CYS A 387 -46.73 17.13 -17.25
N GLY A 388 -47.23 17.80 -16.20
CA GLY A 388 -46.45 18.09 -14.99
C GLY A 388 -45.97 16.87 -14.19
N GLU A 389 -46.50 15.68 -14.50
CA GLU A 389 -46.21 14.44 -13.78
C GLU A 389 -45.20 13.55 -14.49
N CYS A 390 -45.31 13.41 -15.83
CA CYS A 390 -44.42 12.55 -16.61
C CYS A 390 -43.55 13.30 -17.64
N GLY A 391 -43.75 14.61 -17.82
CA GLY A 391 -43.00 15.43 -18.77
C GLY A 391 -43.34 15.20 -20.25
N ALA A 392 -44.32 14.35 -20.56
CA ALA A 392 -44.73 14.06 -21.92
C ALA A 392 -45.38 15.28 -22.60
N ARG A 393 -45.01 15.55 -23.84
CA ARG A 393 -45.58 16.65 -24.65
C ARG A 393 -46.99 16.29 -25.11
N ARG A 394 -47.91 17.26 -25.08
CA ARG A 394 -49.26 17.08 -25.60
C ARG A 394 -49.19 16.81 -27.12
N HIS A 395 -49.74 15.68 -27.56
CA HIS A 395 -49.96 15.40 -28.97
C HIS A 395 -51.19 16.20 -29.42
N ALA A 396 -51.05 16.97 -30.51
CA ALA A 396 -52.10 17.82 -31.05
C ALA A 396 -53.27 17.01 -31.64
#